data_AF-A0A496UFY8-F1
#
_entry.id   AF-A0A496UFY8-F1
#
_cell.length_a   1.000
_cell.length_b   1.000
_cell.length_c   1.000
_cell.angle_alpha   90.00
_cell.angle_beta   90.00
_cell.angle_gamma   90.00
#
_symmetry.space_group_name_H-M   'P 1'
#
loop_
_entity.id
_entity.type
_entity.pdbx_description
1 polymer ?
#
loop_
_entity_poly.entity_id
_entity_poly.type
_entity_poly.pdbx_seq_one_letter_code
_entity_poly.pdbx_strand_id
1 'polypeptide(L)'
;MGCLIVKNLSVLLLSAVVFLLVPGVSEGSDGSIVAWGYNEYGQCNVPVPNEGFVAVAAGSIHSLGLKADGSMMAWGYNAQGQCNVPAPNEGFVAGAGGAYHSLGLKADGSIVAWGYNNHGQCDVPAPNEGFVALSAGYYHSLGLKTDGSIVVWGYNNFGQCNVPAPNEGFVAVSGGSSHSLGLKADSSIVAWGYNGYGQCNVPVPNEGFVAIAAGDNHSLGLKADSSIVAWGYNGYGQCNVPVPNEGFVAVAAGDNHSLGLKADGSIVAWGYNGYGQCNVPAPNEGFVAVSGGAAHSLGLHAYLHVIEPDSSTIWMQNETDLPVSWTGVYSDGVSIVLYDGAVLVDTLAASAPNTGSWVFSGPVPVSWVPGVEYMIYIEDDLGHSGWSDQFTVAPPVPIVDDESAGTNNYALHGAVPNPSCEMALVAFEIPETEDVCITVYDISGRVVTELMYSALTAGVHEAVISDLRAGLYVVRMQAGDFIDSGRMIIVR
;
A
#
# COMPACT_ATOMS: atom_id res chain seq x y z
N MET A 1 -3.13 -30.28 27.21
CA MET A 1 -3.48 -29.88 25.83
C MET A 1 -4.59 -28.86 25.92
N GLY A 2 -4.21 -27.59 26.03
CA GLY A 2 -5.13 -26.45 26.06
C GLY A 2 -4.53 -25.38 25.17
N CYS A 3 -5.13 -25.20 24.00
CA CYS A 3 -4.81 -24.17 23.03
C CYS A 3 -5.17 -22.82 23.66
N LEU A 4 -4.16 -22.04 24.03
CA LEU A 4 -4.36 -20.66 24.49
C LEU A 4 -4.38 -19.76 23.25
N ILE A 5 -5.60 -19.51 22.76
CA ILE A 5 -5.88 -18.39 21.86
C ILE A 5 -5.76 -17.13 22.72
N VAL A 6 -4.70 -16.34 22.52
CA VAL A 6 -4.59 -15.01 23.13
C VAL A 6 -5.16 -14.00 22.15
N LYS A 7 -6.42 -13.62 22.40
CA LYS A 7 -7.00 -12.34 21.96
C LYS A 7 -6.50 -11.25 22.90
N ASN A 8 -5.80 -10.22 22.39
CA ASN A 8 -5.97 -8.82 22.79
C ASN A 8 -4.89 -7.89 22.19
N LEU A 9 -5.40 -6.86 21.49
CA LEU A 9 -4.92 -5.47 21.36
C LEU A 9 -3.49 -5.19 20.88
N SER A 10 -3.40 -4.80 19.60
CA SER A 10 -3.08 -3.43 19.15
C SER A 10 -1.97 -2.67 19.91
N VAL A 11 -0.71 -3.06 19.73
CA VAL A 11 0.45 -2.14 19.86
C VAL A 11 1.43 -2.51 18.76
N LEU A 12 1.31 -1.81 17.65
CA LEU A 12 2.22 -1.87 16.52
C LEU A 12 3.48 -1.10 16.92
N LEU A 13 4.57 -1.82 17.22
CA LEU A 13 5.88 -1.28 17.59
C LEU A 13 6.51 -0.54 16.39
N LEU A 14 6.10 0.71 16.16
CA LEU A 14 6.80 1.64 15.27
C LEU A 14 8.01 2.20 16.00
N SER A 15 9.13 1.47 15.97
CA SER A 15 10.47 2.06 15.86
C SER A 15 11.58 1.03 16.07
N ALA A 16 12.25 0.80 14.97
CA ALA A 16 13.70 0.76 14.82
C ALA A 16 13.93 1.00 13.32
N VAL A 17 15.16 1.02 12.81
CA VAL A 17 15.38 0.88 11.34
C VAL A 17 15.11 -0.59 10.93
N VAL A 18 14.01 -1.12 11.45
CA VAL A 18 13.44 -2.44 11.31
C VAL A 18 12.06 -2.18 10.74
N PHE A 19 11.88 -2.55 9.48
CA PHE A 19 10.53 -2.81 9.00
C PHE A 19 10.03 -4.06 9.70
N LEU A 20 9.02 -3.88 10.54
CA LEU A 20 7.95 -4.86 10.51
C LEU A 20 6.96 -4.32 9.48
N LEU A 21 6.42 -5.19 8.63
CA LEU A 21 5.09 -4.97 8.05
C LEU A 21 4.27 -4.35 9.17
N VAL A 22 3.78 -3.12 8.98
CA VAL A 22 2.64 -2.66 9.78
C VAL A 22 1.58 -3.72 9.51
N PRO A 23 1.14 -4.58 10.47
CA PRO A 23 -0.04 -5.39 10.23
C PRO A 23 -1.15 -4.45 9.77
N GLY A 24 -1.51 -4.55 8.49
CA GLY A 24 -2.43 -3.63 7.82
C GLY A 24 -1.90 -3.04 6.50
N VAL A 25 -0.59 -2.81 6.31
CA VAL A 25 -0.08 -2.31 5.02
C VAL A 25 0.19 -3.50 4.09
N SER A 26 -0.82 -3.91 3.33
CA SER A 26 -0.65 -4.79 2.17
C SER A 26 -1.14 -4.10 0.92
N GLU A 27 -0.48 -4.34 -0.23
CA GLU A 27 -0.85 -4.13 -1.65
C GLU A 27 -1.77 -2.96 -2.07
N GLY A 28 -2.06 -1.99 -1.20
CA GLY A 28 -3.19 -1.09 -1.39
C GLY A 28 -2.91 0.40 -1.17
N SER A 29 -1.97 0.82 -0.32
CA SER A 29 -1.60 2.24 -0.35
C SER A 29 -1.05 2.58 -1.75
N ASP A 30 -1.28 3.79 -2.26
CA ASP A 30 -0.48 4.31 -3.39
C ASP A 30 1.02 4.05 -3.11
N GLY A 31 1.41 4.09 -1.83
CA GLY A 31 2.71 3.66 -1.35
C GLY A 31 3.77 4.53 -1.99
N SER A 32 3.46 5.82 -2.10
CA SER A 32 4.34 6.79 -2.74
C SER A 32 5.32 7.32 -1.70
N ILE A 33 6.55 7.57 -2.14
CA ILE A 33 7.59 8.10 -1.29
C ILE A 33 7.72 9.58 -1.58
N VAL A 34 7.68 10.40 -0.53
CA VAL A 34 8.07 11.81 -0.57
C VAL A 34 9.47 11.91 0.00
N ALA A 35 10.40 12.48 -0.77
CA ALA A 35 11.78 12.66 -0.35
C ALA A 35 12.19 14.14 -0.42
N TRP A 36 12.82 14.66 0.62
CA TRP A 36 13.23 16.06 0.71
C TRP A 36 14.56 16.24 1.44
N GLY A 37 15.17 17.42 1.29
CA GLY A 37 16.50 17.72 1.81
C GLY A 37 17.59 17.67 0.74
N TYR A 38 18.81 17.29 1.15
CA TYR A 38 19.98 17.24 0.27
C TYR A 38 19.86 16.17 -0.82
N ASN A 39 20.10 16.54 -2.08
CA ASN A 39 19.85 15.66 -3.23
C ASN A 39 20.97 15.66 -4.31
N GLU A 40 22.20 16.03 -3.98
CA GLU A 40 23.27 16.09 -5.01
C GLU A 40 23.65 14.71 -5.58
N TYR A 41 23.28 13.62 -4.91
CA TYR A 41 23.51 12.25 -5.40
C TYR A 41 22.24 11.58 -5.93
N GLY A 42 21.12 12.30 -6.00
CA GLY A 42 19.84 11.75 -6.42
C GLY A 42 19.14 10.89 -5.37
N GLN A 43 19.54 10.96 -4.09
CA GLN A 43 18.93 10.20 -2.99
C GLN A 43 17.46 10.60 -2.70
N CYS A 44 17.02 11.78 -3.15
CA CYS A 44 15.63 12.19 -3.16
C CYS A 44 14.93 11.98 -4.51
N ASN A 45 15.63 11.46 -5.53
CA ASN A 45 15.03 11.14 -6.83
C ASN A 45 14.38 9.75 -6.76
N VAL A 46 13.19 9.68 -6.16
CA VAL A 46 12.44 8.44 -6.01
C VAL A 46 12.20 7.80 -7.41
N PRO A 47 12.46 6.49 -7.57
CA PRO A 47 12.24 5.80 -8.83
C PRO A 47 10.80 5.84 -9.31
N VAL A 48 10.60 5.84 -10.63
CA VAL A 48 9.29 5.73 -11.27
C VAL A 48 9.01 4.28 -11.72
N PRO A 49 7.77 3.76 -11.56
CA PRO A 49 6.63 4.43 -10.91
C PRO A 49 6.82 4.52 -9.39
N ASN A 50 6.45 5.66 -8.81
CA ASN A 50 6.56 5.95 -7.37
C ASN A 50 5.31 5.43 -6.65
N GLU A 51 5.17 4.11 -6.64
CA GLU A 51 3.99 3.45 -6.10
C GLU A 51 4.30 2.03 -5.60
N GLY A 52 3.43 1.53 -4.72
CA GLY A 52 3.47 0.16 -4.20
C GLY A 52 4.59 -0.09 -3.17
N PHE A 53 5.22 0.97 -2.64
CA PHE A 53 6.14 0.82 -1.52
C PHE A 53 5.37 0.60 -0.23
N VAL A 54 5.81 -0.37 0.56
CA VAL A 54 5.27 -0.64 1.91
C VAL A 54 6.21 -0.16 3.00
N ALA A 55 7.37 0.38 2.60
CA ALA A 55 8.52 0.53 3.47
C ALA A 55 9.62 1.42 2.84
N VAL A 56 10.15 2.40 3.60
CA VAL A 56 11.29 3.27 3.22
C VAL A 56 12.42 3.28 4.26
N ALA A 57 13.67 3.21 3.79
CA ALA A 57 14.85 3.29 4.63
C ALA A 57 15.90 4.19 3.98
N ALA A 58 16.37 5.18 4.72
CA ALA A 58 17.43 6.08 4.27
C ALA A 58 18.79 5.59 4.80
N GLY A 59 19.77 5.47 3.90
CA GLY A 59 21.18 5.49 4.28
C GLY A 59 21.71 6.92 4.34
N SER A 60 23.01 7.11 4.50
CA SER A 60 23.56 8.49 4.57
C SER A 60 23.31 9.27 3.27
N ILE A 61 23.56 8.64 2.12
CA ILE A 61 23.55 9.27 0.79
C ILE A 61 22.85 8.42 -0.29
N HIS A 62 22.10 7.42 0.12
CA HIS A 62 21.27 6.57 -0.72
C HIS A 62 19.99 6.23 0.03
N SER A 63 19.01 5.73 -0.70
CA SER A 63 17.67 5.43 -0.20
C SER A 63 17.25 4.05 -0.69
N LEU A 64 16.43 3.38 0.12
CA LEU A 64 15.86 2.07 -0.13
C LEU A 64 14.35 2.15 0.00
N GLY A 65 13.64 1.45 -0.89
CA GLY A 65 12.20 1.24 -0.85
C GLY A 65 11.89 -0.23 -1.02
N LEU A 66 11.06 -0.79 -0.15
CA LEU A 66 10.60 -2.17 -0.21
C LEU A 66 9.16 -2.18 -0.74
N LYS A 67 8.91 -3.05 -1.71
CA LYS A 67 7.59 -3.28 -2.31
C LYS A 67 6.86 -4.44 -1.65
N ALA A 68 5.54 -4.47 -1.80
CA ALA A 68 4.69 -5.51 -1.25
C ALA A 68 5.02 -6.93 -1.77
N ASP A 69 5.53 -7.03 -3.01
CA ASP A 69 5.98 -8.28 -3.62
C ASP A 69 7.31 -8.82 -3.03
N GLY A 70 7.88 -8.12 -2.05
CA GLY A 70 9.15 -8.49 -1.40
C GLY A 70 10.39 -8.12 -2.22
N SER A 71 10.25 -7.34 -3.30
CA SER A 71 11.37 -6.75 -4.03
C SER A 71 11.80 -5.41 -3.42
N MET A 72 13.08 -5.08 -3.56
CA MET A 72 13.65 -3.80 -3.12
C MET A 72 14.09 -2.95 -4.30
N MET A 73 13.96 -1.64 -4.13
CA MET A 73 14.56 -0.62 -4.97
C MET A 73 15.56 0.18 -4.14
N ALA A 74 16.67 0.56 -4.77
CA ALA A 74 17.70 1.38 -4.15
C ALA A 74 18.15 2.48 -5.12
N TRP A 75 18.28 3.71 -4.64
CA TRP A 75 18.64 4.87 -5.45
C TRP A 75 19.52 5.87 -4.68
N GLY A 76 20.15 6.79 -5.40
CA GLY A 76 21.11 7.74 -4.85
C GLY A 76 22.57 7.39 -5.20
N TYR A 77 23.50 7.70 -4.30
CA TYR A 77 24.93 7.45 -4.54
C TYR A 77 25.24 5.95 -4.58
N ASN A 78 25.92 5.50 -5.65
CA ASN A 78 26.17 4.07 -5.90
C ASN A 78 27.65 3.71 -6.19
N ALA A 79 28.62 4.53 -5.79
CA ALA A 79 30.02 4.24 -6.14
C ALA A 79 30.61 3.00 -5.44
N GLN A 80 29.96 2.51 -4.38
CA GLN A 80 30.34 1.31 -3.65
C GLN A 80 29.40 0.13 -3.93
N GLY A 81 28.44 0.28 -4.85
CA GLY A 81 27.45 -0.74 -5.16
C GLY A 81 26.31 -0.84 -4.15
N GLN A 82 26.14 0.14 -3.24
CA GLN A 82 25.05 0.14 -2.25
C GLN A 82 23.64 0.21 -2.87
N CYS A 83 23.50 0.68 -4.11
CA CYS A 83 22.22 0.62 -4.83
C CYS A 83 22.08 -0.63 -5.72
N ASN A 84 23.08 -1.51 -5.77
CA ASN A 84 23.04 -2.75 -6.55
C ASN A 84 22.40 -3.88 -5.73
N VAL A 85 21.06 -3.86 -5.62
CA VAL A 85 20.30 -4.90 -4.90
C VAL A 85 20.66 -6.29 -5.46
N PRO A 86 21.16 -7.24 -4.64
CA PRO A 86 21.58 -8.55 -5.10
C PRO A 86 20.42 -9.41 -5.64
N ALA A 87 20.71 -10.22 -6.65
CA ALA A 87 19.77 -11.22 -7.16
C ALA A 87 19.79 -12.50 -6.28
N PRO A 88 18.64 -13.16 -6.06
CA PRO A 88 17.30 -12.77 -6.49
C PRO A 88 16.71 -11.64 -5.63
N ASN A 89 16.10 -10.65 -6.29
CA ASN A 89 15.48 -9.48 -5.66
C ASN A 89 14.02 -9.78 -5.25
N GLU A 90 13.84 -10.71 -4.33
CA GLU A 90 12.52 -11.19 -3.90
C GLU A 90 12.52 -11.68 -2.45
N GLY A 91 11.38 -11.70 -1.77
CA GLY A 91 11.26 -12.28 -0.42
C GLY A 91 11.94 -11.47 0.69
N PHE A 92 12.26 -10.20 0.44
CA PHE A 92 12.65 -9.28 1.49
C PHE A 92 11.45 -8.83 2.32
N VAL A 93 11.64 -8.65 3.62
CA VAL A 93 10.63 -8.15 4.57
C VAL A 93 11.07 -6.87 5.28
N ALA A 94 12.36 -6.54 5.23
CA ALA A 94 12.91 -5.31 5.77
C ALA A 94 14.24 -4.94 5.09
N GLY A 95 14.60 -3.65 5.05
CA GLY A 95 15.94 -3.19 4.72
C GLY A 95 16.45 -2.07 5.62
N ALA A 96 17.76 -1.84 5.60
CA ALA A 96 18.39 -0.70 6.26
C ALA A 96 19.57 -0.18 5.43
N GLY A 97 19.76 1.14 5.43
CA GLY A 97 20.90 1.78 4.79
C GLY A 97 21.90 2.29 5.84
N GLY A 98 23.17 1.94 5.68
CA GLY A 98 24.26 2.63 6.38
C GLY A 98 24.83 3.76 5.55
N ALA A 99 26.11 4.11 5.76
CA ALA A 99 26.71 5.20 4.98
C ALA A 99 26.94 4.82 3.51
N TYR A 100 27.48 3.63 3.28
CA TYR A 100 27.84 3.13 1.95
C TYR A 100 27.51 1.65 1.78
N HIS A 101 26.69 1.08 2.67
CA HIS A 101 26.24 -0.31 2.60
C HIS A 101 24.74 -0.36 2.84
N SER A 102 24.13 -1.47 2.45
CA SER A 102 22.71 -1.73 2.60
C SER A 102 22.52 -3.16 3.11
N LEU A 103 21.44 -3.35 3.85
CA LEU A 103 21.03 -4.63 4.42
C LEU A 103 19.61 -4.93 3.97
N GLY A 104 19.30 -6.21 3.78
CA GLY A 104 17.96 -6.72 3.52
C GLY A 104 17.69 -7.98 4.34
N LEU A 105 16.62 -7.98 5.12
CA LEU A 105 16.12 -9.12 5.87
C LEU A 105 15.18 -9.92 4.98
N LYS A 106 15.39 -11.22 4.88
CA LYS A 106 14.51 -12.14 4.18
C LYS A 106 13.47 -12.74 5.15
N ALA A 107 12.35 -13.19 4.60
CA ALA A 107 11.27 -13.82 5.38
C ALA A 107 11.71 -15.10 6.12
N ASP A 108 12.78 -15.76 5.68
CA ASP A 108 13.38 -16.92 6.35
C ASP A 108 14.27 -16.56 7.55
N GLY A 109 14.40 -15.26 7.85
CA GLY A 109 15.21 -14.74 8.96
C GLY A 109 16.71 -14.65 8.66
N SER A 110 17.11 -14.75 7.38
CA SER A 110 18.48 -14.47 6.93
C SER A 110 18.67 -13.02 6.49
N ILE A 111 19.89 -12.50 6.59
CA ILE A 111 20.26 -11.15 6.16
C ILE A 111 21.14 -11.24 4.91
N VAL A 112 20.82 -10.41 3.91
CA VAL A 112 21.66 -10.11 2.75
C VAL A 112 22.26 -8.73 2.94
N ALA A 113 23.57 -8.58 2.78
CA ALA A 113 24.26 -7.31 2.90
C ALA A 113 25.08 -7.02 1.65
N TRP A 114 25.09 -5.77 1.18
CA TRP A 114 25.81 -5.36 -0.03
C TRP A 114 26.31 -3.91 0.07
N GLY A 115 27.26 -3.56 -0.81
CA GLY A 115 27.92 -2.25 -0.83
C GLY A 115 29.33 -2.30 -0.25
N TYR A 116 29.77 -1.19 0.35
CA TYR A 116 31.10 -1.01 0.92
C TYR A 116 31.35 -1.95 2.11
N ASN A 117 32.48 -2.67 2.09
CA ASN A 117 32.78 -3.71 3.09
C ASN A 117 34.18 -3.63 3.74
N ASN A 118 34.89 -2.49 3.70
CA ASN A 118 36.26 -2.43 4.24
C ASN A 118 36.35 -2.58 5.78
N HIS A 119 35.21 -2.56 6.48
CA HIS A 119 35.13 -2.81 7.92
C HIS A 119 34.42 -4.12 8.25
N GLY A 120 34.09 -4.94 7.24
CA GLY A 120 33.32 -6.17 7.43
C GLY A 120 31.83 -5.94 7.69
N GLN A 121 31.28 -4.75 7.43
CA GLN A 121 29.85 -4.44 7.66
C GLN A 121 28.89 -5.23 6.75
N CYS A 122 29.38 -5.80 5.65
CA CYS A 122 28.61 -6.74 4.82
C CYS A 122 28.91 -8.21 5.16
N ASP A 123 29.83 -8.50 6.08
CA ASP A 123 30.21 -9.86 6.47
C ASP A 123 29.26 -10.36 7.57
N VAL A 124 28.03 -10.74 7.18
CA VAL A 124 27.00 -11.22 8.11
C VAL A 124 27.51 -12.44 8.90
N PRO A 125 27.58 -12.38 10.24
CA PRO A 125 28.11 -13.48 11.06
C PRO A 125 27.28 -14.76 10.97
N ALA A 126 27.95 -15.92 10.99
CA ALA A 126 27.29 -17.21 11.07
C ALA A 126 26.84 -17.55 12.52
N PRO A 127 25.69 -18.23 12.71
CA PRO A 127 24.73 -18.61 11.68
C PRO A 127 23.85 -17.42 11.25
N ASN A 128 23.67 -17.27 9.93
CA ASN A 128 22.84 -16.23 9.33
C ASN A 128 21.37 -16.63 9.30
N GLU A 129 20.78 -16.75 10.49
CA GLU A 129 19.39 -17.20 10.66
C GLU A 129 18.78 -16.67 11.97
N GLY A 130 17.45 -16.65 12.00
CA GLY A 130 16.67 -16.30 13.18
C GLY A 130 16.60 -14.80 13.47
N PHE A 131 16.97 -13.94 12.51
CA PHE A 131 16.80 -12.50 12.61
C PHE A 131 15.34 -12.10 12.37
N VAL A 132 14.83 -11.18 13.17
CA VAL A 132 13.48 -10.58 13.02
C VAL A 132 13.54 -9.09 12.71
N ALA A 133 14.73 -8.53 12.78
CA ALA A 133 14.96 -7.10 12.78
C ALA A 133 16.42 -6.82 12.43
N LEU A 134 16.66 -5.75 11.69
CA LEU A 134 18.00 -5.26 11.38
C LEU A 134 18.08 -3.74 11.57
N SER A 135 19.28 -3.19 11.64
CA SER A 135 19.53 -1.75 11.57
C SER A 135 20.95 -1.55 11.07
N ALA A 136 21.22 -0.40 10.44
CA ALA A 136 22.55 -0.05 10.00
C ALA A 136 22.97 1.27 10.65
N GLY A 137 24.17 1.29 11.22
CA GLY A 137 24.86 2.54 11.53
C GLY A 137 25.75 2.98 10.36
N TYR A 138 26.65 3.94 10.59
CA TYR A 138 27.50 4.46 9.50
C TYR A 138 28.34 3.36 8.82
N TYR A 139 29.07 2.58 9.63
CA TYR A 139 29.97 1.51 9.18
C TYR A 139 29.81 0.20 9.98
N HIS A 140 28.69 0.03 10.67
CA HIS A 140 28.37 -1.19 11.40
C HIS A 140 26.91 -1.58 11.16
N SER A 141 26.59 -2.84 11.42
CA SER A 141 25.30 -3.44 11.14
C SER A 141 24.83 -4.21 12.36
N LEU A 142 23.52 -4.13 12.63
CA LEU A 142 22.87 -4.76 13.77
C LEU A 142 21.80 -5.71 13.26
N GLY A 143 21.69 -6.87 13.89
CA GLY A 143 20.60 -7.82 13.71
C GLY A 143 20.03 -8.21 15.06
N LEU A 144 18.71 -8.13 15.23
CA LEU A 144 17.99 -8.60 16.41
C LEU A 144 17.39 -9.98 16.09
N LYS A 145 17.64 -10.94 16.98
CA LYS A 145 17.15 -12.31 16.85
C LYS A 145 15.81 -12.53 17.55
N THR A 146 15.11 -13.57 17.13
CA THR A 146 13.85 -14.06 17.72
C THR A 146 13.93 -14.32 19.24
N ASP A 147 15.11 -14.67 19.76
CA ASP A 147 15.34 -14.91 21.19
C ASP A 147 15.59 -13.62 22.00
N GLY A 148 15.52 -12.45 21.36
CA GLY A 148 15.75 -11.15 21.98
C GLY A 148 17.23 -10.79 22.17
N SER A 149 18.16 -11.53 21.54
CA SER A 149 19.59 -11.18 21.51
C SER A 149 19.95 -10.36 20.27
N ILE A 150 20.99 -9.53 20.40
CA ILE A 150 21.51 -8.68 19.32
C ILE A 150 22.85 -9.23 18.82
N VAL A 151 23.03 -9.27 17.51
CA VAL A 151 24.31 -9.49 16.82
C VAL A 151 24.71 -8.19 16.14
N VAL A 152 25.96 -7.75 16.35
CA VAL A 152 26.49 -6.53 15.72
C VAL A 152 27.84 -6.84 15.08
N TRP A 153 28.06 -6.33 13.87
CA TRP A 153 29.29 -6.54 13.11
C TRP A 153 29.68 -5.29 12.31
N GLY A 154 30.93 -5.23 11.85
CA GLY A 154 31.49 -4.08 11.14
C GLY A 154 32.51 -3.29 11.97
N TYR A 155 32.55 -1.97 11.77
CA TYR A 155 33.49 -1.07 12.42
C TYR A 155 33.24 -0.97 13.94
N ASN A 156 34.30 -1.13 14.76
CA ASN A 156 34.16 -1.26 16.21
C ASN A 156 35.16 -0.42 17.04
N ASN A 157 35.77 0.63 16.48
CA ASN A 157 36.79 1.39 17.21
C ASN A 157 36.26 2.15 18.44
N PHE A 158 34.95 2.34 18.56
CA PHE A 158 34.30 2.96 19.71
C PHE A 158 33.50 1.95 20.56
N GLY A 159 33.59 0.66 20.26
CA GLY A 159 32.82 -0.37 20.95
C GLY A 159 31.35 -0.47 20.50
N GLN A 160 30.96 0.13 19.37
CA GLN A 160 29.58 0.06 18.85
C GLN A 160 29.13 -1.37 18.49
N CYS A 161 30.06 -2.31 18.27
CA CYS A 161 29.74 -3.74 18.09
C CYS A 161 29.74 -4.53 19.41
N ASN A 162 30.11 -3.91 20.54
CA ASN A 162 30.22 -4.59 21.83
C ASN A 162 28.90 -4.49 22.61
N VAL A 163 27.94 -5.36 22.28
CA VAL A 163 26.64 -5.41 22.97
C VAL A 163 26.84 -5.64 24.48
N PRO A 164 26.33 -4.76 25.36
CA PRO A 164 26.44 -4.93 26.81
C PRO A 164 25.73 -6.19 27.32
N ALA A 165 26.31 -6.85 28.33
CA ALA A 165 25.68 -7.98 28.99
C ALA A 165 24.62 -7.52 30.03
N PRO A 166 23.52 -8.27 30.22
CA PRO A 166 23.13 -9.46 29.45
C PRO A 166 22.55 -9.09 28.07
N ASN A 167 22.90 -9.89 27.05
CA ASN A 167 22.42 -9.72 25.68
C ASN A 167 21.09 -10.46 25.46
N GLU A 168 20.04 -9.98 26.11
CA GLU A 168 18.72 -10.62 26.10
C GLU A 168 17.60 -9.60 26.33
N GLY A 169 16.37 -9.96 25.93
CA GLY A 169 15.17 -9.18 26.19
C GLY A 169 15.01 -7.93 25.32
N PHE A 170 15.77 -7.81 24.22
CA PHE A 170 15.63 -6.72 23.27
C PHE A 170 14.45 -6.95 22.32
N VAL A 171 13.77 -5.86 21.98
CA VAL A 171 12.62 -5.82 21.05
C VAL A 171 12.86 -4.89 19.87
N ALA A 172 13.84 -3.98 19.96
CA ALA A 172 14.21 -3.11 18.85
C ALA A 172 15.70 -2.70 18.92
N VAL A 173 16.27 -2.34 17.77
CA VAL A 173 17.68 -1.90 17.64
C VAL A 173 17.81 -0.68 16.72
N SER A 174 18.69 0.24 17.04
CA SER A 174 18.98 1.40 16.18
C SER A 174 20.47 1.70 16.16
N GLY A 175 21.06 1.74 14.97
CA GLY A 175 22.46 2.13 14.75
C GLY A 175 22.57 3.63 14.48
N GLY A 176 23.34 4.33 15.29
CA GLY A 176 23.80 5.69 14.99
C GLY A 176 25.11 5.67 14.21
N SER A 177 25.81 6.80 14.16
CA SER A 177 27.08 6.81 13.41
C SER A 177 28.17 5.98 14.06
N SER A 178 28.33 6.13 15.38
CA SER A 178 29.38 5.47 16.17
C SER A 178 28.86 4.91 17.49
N HIS A 179 27.55 4.86 17.67
CA HIS A 179 26.87 4.25 18.82
C HIS A 179 25.69 3.42 18.35
N SER A 180 25.15 2.65 19.28
CA SER A 180 24.02 1.75 19.06
C SER A 180 23.06 1.87 20.24
N LEU A 181 21.77 1.69 19.95
CA LEU A 181 20.68 1.65 20.90
C LEU A 181 19.97 0.30 20.79
N GLY A 182 19.56 -0.24 21.93
CA GLY A 182 18.68 -1.40 22.03
C GLY A 182 17.52 -1.07 22.98
N LEU A 183 16.29 -1.29 22.53
CA LEU A 183 15.08 -1.17 23.34
C LEU A 183 14.76 -2.53 23.93
N LYS A 184 14.51 -2.60 25.23
CA LYS A 184 14.11 -3.82 25.93
C LYS A 184 12.60 -3.93 26.07
N ALA A 185 12.12 -5.16 26.23
CA ALA A 185 10.71 -5.48 26.45
C ALA A 185 10.13 -4.85 27.75
N ASP A 186 10.99 -4.46 28.69
CA ASP A 186 10.61 -3.72 29.90
C ASP A 186 10.54 -2.19 29.68
N SER A 187 10.55 -1.74 28.42
CA SER A 187 10.51 -0.33 28.02
C SER A 187 11.71 0.51 28.46
N SER A 188 12.84 -0.13 28.77
CA SER A 188 14.12 0.54 29.02
C SER A 188 15.03 0.51 27.79
N ILE A 189 15.92 1.50 27.67
CA ILE A 189 16.91 1.60 26.58
C ILE A 189 18.30 1.26 27.12
N VAL A 190 19.04 0.46 26.36
CA VAL A 190 20.49 0.25 26.50
C VAL A 190 21.20 0.97 25.36
N ALA A 191 22.20 1.78 25.67
CA ALA A 191 23.00 2.49 24.69
C ALA A 191 24.49 2.20 24.88
N TRP A 192 25.22 1.97 23.79
CA TRP A 192 26.65 1.66 23.84
C TRP A 192 27.40 2.20 22.61
N GLY A 193 28.73 2.26 22.69
CA GLY A 193 29.60 2.83 21.66
C GLY A 193 30.17 4.19 22.05
N TYR A 194 30.37 5.07 21.07
CA TYR A 194 30.89 6.42 21.29
C TYR A 194 29.94 7.28 22.11
N ASN A 195 30.46 7.96 23.14
CA ASN A 195 29.66 8.74 24.07
C ASN A 195 30.23 10.16 24.34
N GLY A 196 31.00 10.72 23.40
CA GLY A 196 31.65 12.02 23.60
C GLY A 196 30.70 13.21 23.81
N TYR A 197 29.43 13.07 23.39
CA TYR A 197 28.38 14.07 23.56
C TYR A 197 27.26 13.62 24.50
N GLY A 198 27.44 12.50 25.19
CA GLY A 198 26.40 11.93 26.05
C GLY A 198 25.29 11.18 25.29
N GLN A 199 25.46 10.82 24.02
CA GLN A 199 24.45 10.10 23.23
C GLN A 199 24.13 8.68 23.76
N CYS A 200 25.01 8.10 24.60
CA CYS A 200 24.75 6.86 25.32
C CYS A 200 24.27 7.09 26.77
N ASN A 201 24.16 8.33 27.23
CA ASN A 201 23.64 8.66 28.56
C ASN A 201 22.11 8.72 28.52
N VAL A 202 21.46 7.55 28.50
CA VAL A 202 19.99 7.46 28.49
C VAL A 202 19.41 8.24 29.67
N PRO A 203 18.50 9.21 29.45
CA PRO A 203 17.91 10.01 30.50
C PRO A 203 17.13 9.19 31.54
N VAL A 204 17.15 9.65 32.80
CA VAL A 204 16.38 9.05 33.89
C VAL A 204 15.02 9.76 34.07
N PRO A 205 13.93 9.03 34.37
CA PRO A 205 13.85 7.57 34.48
C PRO A 205 13.93 6.88 33.10
N ASN A 206 14.66 5.76 33.05
CA ASN A 206 14.84 4.96 31.83
C ASN A 206 13.70 3.93 31.70
N GLU A 207 12.49 4.41 31.46
CA GLU A 207 11.28 3.59 31.40
C GLU A 207 10.22 4.23 30.49
N GLY A 208 9.26 3.40 30.07
CA GLY A 208 8.10 3.83 29.27
C GLY A 208 8.41 4.11 27.80
N PHE A 209 9.59 3.73 27.30
CA PHE A 209 9.91 3.82 25.88
C PHE A 209 9.25 2.70 25.08
N VAL A 210 8.72 3.07 23.91
CA VAL A 210 8.15 2.15 22.92
C VAL A 210 8.94 2.14 21.62
N ALA A 211 9.91 3.05 21.49
CA ALA A 211 10.55 3.36 20.24
C ALA A 211 11.90 4.09 20.42
N ILE A 212 12.87 3.83 19.53
CA ILE A 212 14.23 4.39 19.53
C ILE A 212 14.76 4.78 18.14
N ALA A 213 15.43 5.92 18.03
CA ALA A 213 16.17 6.30 16.83
C ALA A 213 17.53 6.90 17.19
N ALA A 214 18.57 6.52 16.45
CA ALA A 214 19.93 7.01 16.66
C ALA A 214 20.38 7.84 15.44
N GLY A 215 20.81 9.08 15.69
CA GLY A 215 21.45 9.93 14.68
C GLY A 215 22.98 9.81 14.72
N ASP A 216 23.69 10.83 14.25
CA ASP A 216 25.16 10.81 14.23
C ASP A 216 25.75 10.90 15.64
N ASN A 217 25.28 11.90 16.40
CA ASN A 217 25.75 12.19 17.76
C ASN A 217 24.62 12.44 18.75
N HIS A 218 23.39 12.06 18.41
CA HIS A 218 22.20 12.21 19.26
C HIS A 218 21.33 10.96 19.19
N SER A 219 20.40 10.86 20.12
CA SER A 219 19.50 9.72 20.30
C SER A 219 18.10 10.23 20.64
N LEU A 220 17.10 9.52 20.14
CA LEU A 220 15.68 9.77 20.36
C LEU A 220 15.06 8.52 20.99
N GLY A 221 14.12 8.73 21.91
CA GLY A 221 13.26 7.71 22.47
C GLY A 221 11.82 8.22 22.48
N LEU A 222 10.89 7.49 21.88
CA LEU A 222 9.46 7.79 21.93
C LEU A 222 8.84 6.99 23.08
N LYS A 223 8.05 7.67 23.89
CA LYS A 223 7.36 7.11 25.04
C LYS A 223 5.93 6.67 24.70
N ALA A 224 5.40 5.77 25.51
CA ALA A 224 4.03 5.27 25.42
C ALA A 224 2.96 6.36 25.59
N ASP A 225 3.31 7.51 26.18
CA ASP A 225 2.46 8.70 26.29
C ASP A 225 2.53 9.61 25.04
N SER A 226 3.10 9.11 23.95
CA SER A 226 3.27 9.82 22.67
C SER A 226 4.17 11.06 22.74
N SER A 227 5.02 11.17 23.76
CA SER A 227 6.06 12.19 23.88
C SER A 227 7.44 11.67 23.47
N ILE A 228 8.30 12.56 22.96
CA ILE A 228 9.68 12.23 22.55
C ILE A 228 10.67 12.76 23.60
N VAL A 229 11.65 11.93 23.94
CA VAL A 229 12.85 12.30 24.70
C VAL A 229 14.03 12.28 23.74
N ALA A 230 14.80 13.37 23.69
CA ALA A 230 15.99 13.48 22.85
C ALA A 230 17.21 13.84 23.71
N TRP A 231 18.36 13.20 23.46
CA TRP A 231 19.59 13.42 24.21
C TRP A 231 20.85 13.24 23.35
N GLY A 232 21.98 13.75 23.84
CA GLY A 232 23.27 13.75 23.15
C GLY A 232 23.66 15.15 22.65
N TYR A 233 24.32 15.22 21.49
CA TYR A 233 24.73 16.48 20.89
C TYR A 233 23.52 17.33 20.47
N ASN A 234 23.57 18.63 20.78
CA ASN A 234 22.47 19.56 20.51
C ASN A 234 22.91 20.88 19.85
N GLY A 235 24.07 20.91 19.20
CA GLY A 235 24.60 22.14 18.61
C GLY A 235 23.76 22.71 17.46
N TYR A 236 22.88 21.89 16.86
CA TYR A 236 21.94 22.30 15.83
C TYR A 236 20.48 22.26 16.29
N GLY A 237 20.23 22.04 17.58
CA GLY A 237 18.89 21.90 18.11
C GLY A 237 18.23 20.55 17.86
N GLN A 238 18.96 19.51 17.43
CA GLN A 238 18.40 18.17 17.16
C GLN A 238 17.80 17.47 18.40
N CYS A 239 18.14 17.93 19.61
CA CYS A 239 17.51 17.49 20.86
C CYS A 239 16.41 18.45 21.36
N ASN A 240 16.15 19.55 20.67
CA ASN A 240 15.08 20.50 21.03
C ASN A 240 13.74 20.04 20.42
N VAL A 241 13.12 19.03 21.03
CA VAL A 241 11.81 18.52 20.58
C VAL A 241 10.78 19.67 20.56
N PRO A 242 10.13 19.94 19.41
CA PRO A 242 9.14 21.02 19.30
C PRO A 242 7.94 20.84 20.24
N VAL A 243 7.34 21.97 20.66
CA VAL A 243 6.12 21.97 21.48
C VAL A 243 4.87 22.15 20.60
N PRO A 244 3.74 21.48 20.91
CA PRO A 244 3.57 20.52 22.00
C PRO A 244 4.26 19.18 21.69
N ASN A 245 4.86 18.57 22.72
CA ASN A 245 5.56 17.29 22.63
C ASN A 245 4.59 16.13 22.90
N GLU A 246 3.64 15.94 22.00
CA GLU A 246 2.56 14.96 22.15
C GLU A 246 2.03 14.50 20.78
N GLY A 247 1.33 13.37 20.77
CA GLY A 247 0.68 12.81 19.58
C GLY A 247 1.61 12.11 18.59
N PHE A 248 2.86 11.85 18.97
CA PHE A 248 3.81 11.11 18.14
C PHE A 248 3.56 9.59 18.20
N VAL A 249 3.71 8.94 17.06
CA VAL A 249 3.58 7.48 16.86
C VAL A 249 4.85 6.84 16.31
N ALA A 250 5.76 7.63 15.73
CA ALA A 250 7.07 7.15 15.32
C ALA A 250 8.14 8.24 15.43
N VAL A 251 9.40 7.81 15.50
CA VAL A 251 10.59 8.67 15.47
C VAL A 251 11.62 8.15 14.50
N ALA A 252 12.30 9.07 13.80
CA ALA A 252 13.47 8.79 12.99
C ALA A 252 14.52 9.88 13.21
N ALA A 253 15.78 9.55 12.97
CA ALA A 253 16.89 10.48 13.10
C ALA A 253 17.74 10.41 11.83
N GLY A 254 18.14 11.57 11.32
CA GLY A 254 19.27 11.67 10.41
C GLY A 254 20.55 12.00 11.17
N ASP A 255 21.59 12.45 10.47
CA ASP A 255 22.86 12.74 11.15
C ASP A 255 22.69 13.84 12.21
N ASN A 256 22.10 14.97 11.77
CA ASN A 256 22.00 16.19 12.58
C ASN A 256 20.58 16.75 12.68
N HIS A 257 19.58 15.98 12.29
CA HIS A 257 18.16 16.34 12.35
C HIS A 257 17.32 15.15 12.83
N SER A 258 16.11 15.46 13.25
CA SER A 258 15.19 14.53 13.88
C SER A 258 13.81 14.68 13.24
N LEU A 259 13.09 13.56 13.16
CA LEU A 259 11.75 13.47 12.61
C LEU A 259 10.84 12.78 13.63
N GLY A 260 9.62 13.29 13.77
CA GLY A 260 8.54 12.66 14.53
C GLY A 260 7.31 12.57 13.64
N LEU A 261 6.76 11.36 13.49
CA LEU A 261 5.49 11.14 12.82
C LEU A 261 4.37 11.22 13.86
N LYS A 262 3.33 11.98 13.56
CA LYS A 262 2.13 12.10 14.39
C LYS A 262 1.05 11.11 13.96
N ALA A 263 0.13 10.81 14.88
CA ALA A 263 -1.01 9.94 14.64
C ALA A 263 -1.96 10.46 13.54
N ASP A 264 -1.97 11.78 13.28
CA ASP A 264 -2.73 12.41 12.20
C ASP A 264 -2.04 12.33 10.83
N GLY A 265 -0.94 11.57 10.72
CA GLY A 265 -0.17 11.42 9.49
C GLY A 265 0.71 12.63 9.14
N SER A 266 0.82 13.63 10.01
CA SER A 266 1.74 14.76 9.82
C SER A 266 3.13 14.49 10.38
N ILE A 267 4.16 15.08 9.76
CA ILE A 267 5.55 14.96 10.19
C ILE A 267 6.00 16.28 10.84
N VAL A 268 6.67 16.18 11.99
CA VAL A 268 7.42 17.26 12.62
C VAL A 268 8.90 16.99 12.45
N ALA A 269 9.64 17.95 11.88
CA ALA A 269 11.08 17.85 11.68
C ALA A 269 11.82 18.98 12.39
N TRP A 270 12.94 18.69 13.06
CA TRP A 270 13.73 19.67 13.80
C TRP A 270 15.23 19.34 13.80
N GLY A 271 16.07 20.31 14.18
CA GLY A 271 17.52 20.20 14.14
C GLY A 271 18.14 20.96 12.95
N TYR A 272 19.26 20.45 12.43
CA TYR A 272 19.97 21.09 11.33
C TYR A 272 19.14 21.10 10.04
N ASN A 273 19.00 22.28 9.42
CA ASN A 273 18.16 22.48 8.24
C ASN A 273 18.89 23.17 7.07
N GLY A 274 20.22 23.04 6.98
CA GLY A 274 21.01 23.73 5.94
C GLY A 274 20.70 23.28 4.50
N TYR A 275 20.09 22.11 4.34
CA TYR A 275 19.69 21.54 3.05
C TYR A 275 18.16 21.42 2.90
N GLY A 276 17.39 21.98 3.83
CA GLY A 276 15.94 21.85 3.81
C GLY A 276 15.43 20.51 4.32
N GLN A 277 16.25 19.68 5.00
CA GLN A 277 15.81 18.37 5.53
C GLN A 277 14.72 18.47 6.62
N CYS A 278 14.54 19.64 7.22
CA CYS A 278 13.43 19.91 8.14
C CYS A 278 12.23 20.61 7.46
N ASN A 279 12.33 20.92 6.16
CA ASN A 279 11.23 21.53 5.40
C ASN A 279 10.34 20.42 4.84
N VAL A 280 9.47 19.87 5.69
CA VAL A 280 8.50 18.84 5.26
C VAL A 280 7.64 19.40 4.13
N PRO A 281 7.56 18.73 2.96
CA PRO A 281 6.76 19.17 1.83
C PRO A 281 5.26 19.26 2.17
N ALA A 282 4.53 20.10 1.45
CA ALA A 282 3.08 20.19 1.55
C ALA A 282 2.40 19.30 0.47
N PRO A 283 1.22 18.70 0.76
CA PRO A 283 0.56 18.70 2.07
C PRO A 283 1.33 17.82 3.08
N ASN A 284 1.27 18.20 4.36
CA ASN A 284 1.94 17.46 5.45
C ASN A 284 0.92 16.61 6.22
N GLU A 285 0.41 15.59 5.55
CA GLU A 285 -0.62 14.68 6.02
C GLU A 285 -0.44 13.32 5.31
N GLY A 286 -1.15 12.27 5.73
CA GLY A 286 -1.15 10.98 5.02
C GLY A 286 0.14 10.15 5.11
N PHE A 287 1.13 10.56 5.92
CA PHE A 287 2.35 9.79 6.13
C PHE A 287 2.12 8.64 7.11
N VAL A 288 2.63 7.46 6.76
CA VAL A 288 2.56 6.24 7.60
C VAL A 288 3.92 5.76 8.09
N ALA A 289 5.00 6.23 7.47
CA ALA A 289 6.35 5.98 7.96
C ALA A 289 7.30 7.14 7.61
N VAL A 290 8.37 7.26 8.40
CA VAL A 290 9.43 8.24 8.21
C VAL A 290 10.80 7.61 8.34
N SER A 291 11.77 8.08 7.56
CA SER A 291 13.17 7.67 7.66
C SER A 291 14.11 8.86 7.45
N GLY A 292 15.17 8.94 8.25
CA GLY A 292 16.17 10.00 8.19
C GLY A 292 17.48 9.47 7.62
N GLY A 293 17.97 10.07 6.54
CA GLY A 293 19.33 9.87 6.03
C GLY A 293 20.27 10.91 6.63
N ALA A 294 21.49 11.06 6.08
CA ALA A 294 22.44 12.01 6.66
C ALA A 294 21.93 13.47 6.64
N ALA A 295 21.46 13.88 5.47
CA ALA A 295 20.98 15.23 5.21
C ALA A 295 19.70 15.26 4.35
N HIS A 296 19.00 14.15 4.26
CA HIS A 296 17.72 14.02 3.57
C HIS A 296 16.75 13.20 4.41
N SER A 297 15.47 13.30 4.07
CA SER A 297 14.37 12.69 4.79
C SER A 297 13.46 12.00 3.79
N LEU A 298 12.89 10.87 4.18
CA LEU A 298 11.90 10.11 3.45
C LEU A 298 10.63 10.02 4.28
N GLY A 299 9.49 10.23 3.63
CA GLY A 299 8.17 9.91 4.15
C GLY A 299 7.53 8.88 3.24
N LEU A 300 7.03 7.79 3.82
CA LEU A 300 6.14 6.90 3.11
C LEU A 300 4.73 7.45 3.26
N HIS A 301 4.14 7.77 2.13
CA HIS A 301 2.78 8.22 2.01
C HIS A 301 1.89 7.02 1.71
N ALA A 302 0.75 6.96 2.38
CA ALA A 302 -0.26 5.97 2.10
C ALA A 302 -1.62 6.63 2.11
N TYR A 303 -2.16 6.87 0.91
CA TYR A 303 -3.57 7.13 0.77
C TYR A 303 -4.32 5.86 0.43
N LEU A 304 -5.56 5.83 0.92
CA LEU A 304 -6.57 5.01 0.31
C LEU A 304 -6.95 5.69 -1.01
N HIS A 305 -6.92 4.97 -2.12
CA HIS A 305 -7.28 5.50 -3.43
C HIS A 305 -8.46 4.70 -3.97
N VAL A 306 -9.58 5.38 -4.17
CA VAL A 306 -10.79 4.75 -4.69
C VAL A 306 -10.62 4.59 -6.20
N ILE A 307 -10.62 3.35 -6.66
CA ILE A 307 -10.43 2.97 -8.07
C ILE A 307 -11.78 3.03 -8.80
N GLU A 308 -12.83 2.52 -8.16
CA GLU A 308 -14.19 2.50 -8.70
C GLU A 308 -15.16 2.95 -7.61
N PRO A 309 -16.17 3.79 -7.94
CA PRO A 309 -16.48 4.33 -9.25
C PRO A 309 -15.45 5.38 -9.71
N ASP A 310 -15.18 5.46 -11.01
CA ASP A 310 -14.31 6.48 -11.62
C ASP A 310 -15.08 7.53 -12.44
N SER A 311 -14.37 8.44 -13.12
CA SER A 311 -14.99 9.47 -13.98
C SER A 311 -15.73 8.94 -15.21
N SER A 312 -15.54 7.66 -15.56
CA SER A 312 -16.28 6.99 -16.62
C SER A 312 -17.53 6.26 -16.11
N THR A 313 -17.68 6.16 -14.79
CA THR A 313 -18.73 5.36 -14.17
C THR A 313 -20.09 6.04 -14.24
N ILE A 314 -21.09 5.26 -14.66
CA ILE A 314 -22.50 5.66 -14.66
C ILE A 314 -23.30 4.56 -13.98
N TRP A 315 -23.94 4.89 -12.86
CA TRP A 315 -24.83 3.96 -12.15
C TRP A 315 -26.28 4.22 -12.53
N MET A 316 -27.02 3.19 -12.93
CA MET A 316 -28.44 3.35 -13.31
C MET A 316 -29.36 3.24 -12.09
N GLN A 317 -30.45 4.01 -12.04
CA GLN A 317 -31.40 3.97 -10.91
C GLN A 317 -32.02 2.59 -10.61
N ASN A 318 -31.94 1.63 -11.53
CA ASN A 318 -32.41 0.26 -11.37
C ASN A 318 -31.28 -0.79 -11.30
N GLU A 319 -30.03 -0.35 -11.34
CA GLU A 319 -28.86 -1.23 -11.30
C GLU A 319 -28.55 -1.66 -9.86
N THR A 320 -28.16 -2.92 -9.71
CA THR A 320 -27.74 -3.52 -8.44
C THR A 320 -26.30 -4.01 -8.56
N ASP A 321 -25.71 -4.33 -7.40
CA ASP A 321 -24.38 -4.92 -7.34
C ASP A 321 -23.28 -3.97 -7.86
N LEU A 322 -23.38 -2.70 -7.48
CA LEU A 322 -22.47 -1.65 -7.93
C LEU A 322 -21.10 -1.83 -7.24
N PRO A 323 -20.02 -2.03 -8.01
CA PRO A 323 -18.71 -2.22 -7.44
C PRO A 323 -18.17 -0.90 -6.89
N VAL A 324 -17.64 -0.96 -5.68
CA VAL A 324 -16.78 0.07 -5.10
C VAL A 324 -15.46 -0.61 -4.80
N SER A 325 -14.37 -0.15 -5.41
CA SER A 325 -13.05 -0.76 -5.20
C SER A 325 -12.03 0.32 -4.89
N TRP A 326 -11.06 -0.04 -4.07
CA TRP A 326 -10.02 0.86 -3.63
C TRP A 326 -8.73 0.09 -3.40
N THR A 327 -7.63 0.80 -3.56
CA THR A 327 -6.36 0.39 -2.99
C THR A 327 -6.27 1.10 -1.62
N GLY A 328 -5.88 0.40 -0.55
CA GLY A 328 -5.53 1.07 0.72
C GLY A 328 -5.06 0.09 1.81
N VAL A 329 -4.58 0.64 2.93
CA VAL A 329 -4.19 -0.10 4.15
C VAL A 329 -5.44 -0.69 4.81
N TYR A 330 -5.33 -1.92 5.30
CA TYR A 330 -6.43 -2.70 5.88
C TYR A 330 -6.49 -2.58 7.41
N SER A 331 -7.33 -1.66 7.87
CA SER A 331 -8.03 -1.74 9.17
C SER A 331 -9.03 -2.91 9.20
N ASP A 332 -9.72 -3.12 10.33
CA ASP A 332 -10.80 -4.11 10.43
C ASP A 332 -12.00 -3.76 9.51
N GLY A 333 -12.26 -2.47 9.28
CA GLY A 333 -13.25 -2.02 8.31
C GLY A 333 -13.06 -0.60 7.77
N VAL A 334 -13.84 -0.26 6.74
CA VAL A 334 -13.92 1.08 6.17
C VAL A 334 -15.35 1.61 6.24
N SER A 335 -15.47 2.92 6.39
CA SER A 335 -16.69 3.64 6.07
C SER A 335 -16.68 3.99 4.58
N ILE A 336 -17.81 3.82 3.91
CA ILE A 336 -18.03 4.16 2.50
C ILE A 336 -19.20 5.11 2.44
N VAL A 337 -18.94 6.31 1.95
CA VAL A 337 -19.84 7.45 2.07
C VAL A 337 -20.01 8.13 0.71
N LEU A 338 -21.23 8.50 0.37
CA LEU A 338 -21.57 9.17 -0.87
C LEU A 338 -21.78 10.67 -0.65
N TYR A 339 -21.19 11.48 -1.52
CA TYR A 339 -21.29 12.94 -1.51
C TYR A 339 -21.77 13.50 -2.85
N ASP A 340 -22.48 14.63 -2.78
CA ASP A 340 -22.75 15.56 -3.89
C ASP A 340 -21.97 16.85 -3.58
N GLY A 341 -20.82 17.02 -4.24
CA GLY A 341 -19.84 18.04 -3.88
C GLY A 341 -19.41 17.93 -2.41
N ALA A 342 -19.73 18.93 -1.60
CA ALA A 342 -19.42 18.96 -0.16
C ALA A 342 -20.59 18.48 0.73
N VAL A 343 -21.72 18.06 0.14
CA VAL A 343 -22.91 17.64 0.88
C VAL A 343 -22.93 16.13 1.02
N LEU A 344 -23.03 15.65 2.25
CA LEU A 344 -23.25 14.24 2.55
C LEU A 344 -24.61 13.79 2.02
N VAL A 345 -24.62 12.80 1.13
CA VAL A 345 -25.85 12.26 0.51
C VAL A 345 -26.29 10.99 1.23
N ASP A 346 -25.38 10.03 1.40
CA ASP A 346 -25.69 8.73 1.97
C ASP A 346 -24.47 8.08 2.63
N THR A 347 -24.70 7.18 3.57
CA THR A 347 -23.67 6.29 4.14
C THR A 347 -23.91 4.89 3.62
N LEU A 348 -23.18 4.52 2.57
CA LEU A 348 -23.35 3.25 1.85
C LEU A 348 -22.98 2.06 2.74
N ALA A 349 -21.90 2.21 3.52
CA ALA A 349 -21.51 1.28 4.56
C ALA A 349 -20.86 2.04 5.71
N ALA A 350 -21.36 1.87 6.93
CA ALA A 350 -20.73 2.42 8.13
C ALA A 350 -19.51 1.59 8.58
N SER A 351 -19.42 0.33 8.14
CA SER A 351 -18.32 -0.58 8.42
C SER A 351 -18.36 -1.75 7.42
N ALA A 352 -17.73 -1.57 6.27
CA ALA A 352 -17.48 -2.61 5.29
C ALA A 352 -16.14 -3.31 5.59
N PRO A 353 -16.00 -4.62 5.32
CA PRO A 353 -14.70 -5.27 5.41
C PRO A 353 -13.68 -4.56 4.53
N ASN A 354 -12.55 -4.15 5.12
CA ASN A 354 -11.48 -3.55 4.35
C ASN A 354 -10.77 -4.67 3.58
N THR A 355 -11.22 -4.95 2.36
CA THR A 355 -10.68 -6.02 1.49
C THR A 355 -10.32 -5.52 0.09
N GLY A 356 -10.37 -4.20 -0.13
CA GLY A 356 -10.04 -3.53 -1.38
C GLY A 356 -11.18 -3.52 -2.39
N SER A 357 -12.29 -4.18 -2.05
CA SER A 357 -13.52 -4.08 -2.80
C SER A 357 -14.72 -4.29 -1.90
N TRP A 358 -15.83 -3.69 -2.29
CA TRP A 358 -17.14 -3.83 -1.69
C TRP A 358 -18.20 -3.65 -2.75
N VAL A 359 -19.37 -4.26 -2.55
CA VAL A 359 -20.47 -4.20 -3.50
C VAL A 359 -21.66 -3.56 -2.83
N PHE A 360 -22.15 -2.45 -3.38
CA PHE A 360 -23.40 -1.85 -2.95
C PHE A 360 -24.55 -2.77 -3.34
N SER A 361 -25.14 -3.41 -2.32
CA SER A 361 -26.22 -4.38 -2.49
C SER A 361 -27.57 -3.67 -2.45
N GLY A 362 -28.16 -3.47 -3.62
CA GLY A 362 -29.50 -2.87 -3.77
C GLY A 362 -29.57 -1.92 -4.95
N PRO A 363 -30.78 -1.55 -5.38
CA PRO A 363 -30.94 -0.57 -6.44
C PRO A 363 -30.46 0.80 -5.96
N VAL A 364 -29.86 1.57 -6.87
CA VAL A 364 -29.55 2.99 -6.64
C VAL A 364 -30.79 3.72 -6.09
N PRO A 365 -30.71 4.35 -4.91
CA PRO A 365 -31.83 5.07 -4.33
C PRO A 365 -32.38 6.18 -5.24
N VAL A 366 -33.71 6.36 -5.26
CA VAL A 366 -34.36 7.45 -6.00
C VAL A 366 -33.98 8.85 -5.50
N SER A 367 -33.40 8.94 -4.29
CA SER A 367 -32.83 10.18 -3.75
C SER A 367 -31.54 10.59 -4.46
N TRP A 368 -30.89 9.68 -5.18
CA TRP A 368 -29.73 9.99 -6.01
C TRP A 368 -30.27 10.48 -7.36
N VAL A 369 -30.16 11.78 -7.56
CA VAL A 369 -30.76 12.53 -8.67
C VAL A 369 -29.94 12.29 -9.93
N PRO A 370 -30.56 11.84 -11.03
CA PRO A 370 -29.83 11.64 -12.26
C PRO A 370 -29.21 12.93 -12.82
N GLY A 371 -28.00 12.82 -13.36
CA GLY A 371 -27.24 13.95 -13.88
C GLY A 371 -26.52 14.80 -12.83
N VAL A 372 -26.60 14.44 -11.54
CA VAL A 372 -25.72 14.98 -10.49
C VAL A 372 -24.40 14.20 -10.50
N GLU A 373 -23.31 14.93 -10.26
CA GLU A 373 -21.97 14.36 -10.10
C GLU A 373 -21.76 13.99 -8.63
N TYR A 374 -21.61 12.69 -8.38
CA TYR A 374 -21.37 12.13 -7.07
C TYR A 374 -19.91 11.76 -6.88
N MET A 375 -19.45 11.69 -5.63
CA MET A 375 -18.15 11.14 -5.26
C MET A 375 -18.31 10.18 -4.09
N ILE A 376 -17.51 9.12 -4.09
CA ILE A 376 -17.35 8.23 -2.94
C ILE A 376 -16.15 8.69 -2.13
N TYR A 377 -16.36 8.77 -0.83
CA TYR A 377 -15.32 8.90 0.16
C TYR A 377 -15.22 7.60 0.94
N ILE A 378 -14.02 7.06 1.03
CA ILE A 378 -13.72 5.89 1.84
C ILE A 378 -12.72 6.31 2.91
N GLU A 379 -13.02 5.98 4.17
CA GLU A 379 -12.13 6.22 5.30
C GLU A 379 -12.05 4.96 6.16
N ASP A 380 -10.83 4.59 6.52
CA ASP A 380 -10.55 3.45 7.37
C ASP A 380 -10.58 3.84 8.87
N ASP A 381 -10.60 2.85 9.76
CA ASP A 381 -10.65 3.11 11.21
C ASP A 381 -9.38 3.79 11.77
N LEU A 382 -8.34 3.93 10.94
CA LEU A 382 -7.08 4.57 11.27
C LEU A 382 -7.01 6.02 10.75
N GLY A 383 -8.06 6.50 10.07
CA GLY A 383 -8.16 7.85 9.51
C GLY A 383 -7.49 8.01 8.14
N HIS A 384 -7.06 6.93 7.49
CA HIS A 384 -6.65 6.99 6.09
C HIS A 384 -7.88 7.09 5.21
N SER A 385 -7.86 7.99 4.24
CA SER A 385 -9.01 8.19 3.38
C SER A 385 -8.66 8.47 1.93
N GLY A 386 -9.68 8.30 1.09
CA GLY A 386 -9.61 8.41 -0.35
C GLY A 386 -10.92 8.89 -0.92
N TRP A 387 -10.82 9.78 -1.90
CA TRP A 387 -11.93 10.16 -2.76
C TRP A 387 -11.87 9.39 -4.07
N SER A 388 -13.02 9.06 -4.60
CA SER A 388 -13.18 8.67 -6.00
C SER A 388 -13.14 9.89 -6.92
N ASP A 389 -12.97 9.65 -8.21
CA ASP A 389 -13.37 10.62 -9.23
C ASP A 389 -14.89 10.87 -9.15
N GLN A 390 -15.33 11.97 -9.77
CA GLN A 390 -16.76 12.27 -9.92
C GLN A 390 -17.41 11.30 -10.91
N PHE A 391 -18.46 10.61 -10.50
CA PHE A 391 -19.27 9.72 -11.34
C PHE A 391 -20.72 10.20 -11.38
N THR A 392 -21.54 9.64 -12.28
CA THR A 392 -22.94 10.09 -12.42
C THR A 392 -23.96 8.98 -12.20
N VAL A 393 -25.15 9.38 -11.78
CA VAL A 393 -26.33 8.52 -11.82
C VAL A 393 -27.17 8.87 -13.04
N ALA A 394 -27.72 7.86 -13.70
CA ALA A 394 -28.62 8.04 -14.84
C ALA A 394 -30.03 7.52 -14.50
N PRO A 395 -31.09 8.07 -15.14
CA PRO A 395 -32.43 7.54 -14.96
C PRO A 395 -32.46 6.06 -15.38
N PRO A 396 -33.44 5.28 -14.91
CA PRO A 396 -33.61 3.92 -15.39
C PRO A 396 -33.69 3.98 -16.92
N VAL A 397 -33.05 3.05 -17.62
CA VAL A 397 -33.33 2.90 -19.05
C VAL A 397 -34.84 2.71 -19.17
N PRO A 398 -35.57 3.59 -19.87
CA PRO A 398 -37.00 3.40 -20.03
C PRO A 398 -37.19 2.07 -20.75
N ILE A 399 -37.80 1.12 -20.04
CA ILE A 399 -38.44 0.00 -20.69
C ILE A 399 -39.55 0.66 -21.50
N VAL A 400 -39.42 0.66 -22.83
CA VAL A 400 -40.50 1.08 -23.70
C VAL A 400 -41.56 -0.02 -23.60
N ASP A 401 -42.39 0.06 -22.57
CA ASP A 401 -43.68 -0.60 -22.53
C ASP A 401 -44.56 0.15 -23.52
N ASP A 402 -44.56 -0.27 -24.79
CA ASP A 402 -45.72 0.00 -25.63
C ASP A 402 -46.88 -0.82 -25.02
N GLU A 403 -47.86 -0.12 -24.45
CA GLU A 403 -49.07 -0.69 -23.85
C GLU A 403 -49.92 -1.41 -24.92
N SER A 404 -49.46 -2.59 -25.32
CA SER A 404 -50.28 -3.70 -25.79
C SER A 404 -49.69 -5.05 -25.35
N ALA A 405 -48.94 -5.06 -24.25
CA ALA A 405 -48.46 -6.27 -23.59
C ALA A 405 -49.61 -7.04 -22.91
N GLY A 406 -50.44 -7.68 -23.74
CA GLY A 406 -51.01 -8.96 -23.37
C GLY A 406 -49.84 -9.94 -23.21
N THR A 407 -49.49 -10.22 -21.96
CA THR A 407 -48.72 -11.39 -21.49
C THR A 407 -48.15 -12.28 -22.59
N ASN A 408 -46.86 -12.17 -22.89
CA ASN A 408 -46.09 -13.27 -23.47
C ASN A 408 -44.61 -13.11 -23.10
N ASN A 409 -44.08 -14.16 -22.48
CA ASN A 409 -42.67 -14.30 -22.14
C ASN A 409 -41.86 -14.48 -23.42
N TYR A 410 -40.90 -13.60 -23.67
CA TYR A 410 -39.95 -13.76 -24.79
C TYR A 410 -38.55 -13.89 -24.20
N ALA A 411 -37.97 -15.09 -24.33
CA ALA A 411 -36.69 -15.44 -23.74
C ALA A 411 -35.72 -15.84 -24.85
N LEU A 412 -34.57 -15.17 -24.92
CA LEU A 412 -33.35 -15.80 -25.44
C LEU A 412 -33.03 -16.92 -24.42
N HIS A 413 -33.50 -18.13 -24.67
CA HIS A 413 -33.29 -19.24 -23.74
C HIS A 413 -31.80 -19.43 -23.55
N GLY A 414 -31.33 -19.19 -22.32
CA GLY A 414 -29.93 -19.22 -21.96
C GLY A 414 -29.22 -20.45 -22.52
N ALA A 415 -28.12 -20.20 -23.22
CA ALA A 415 -27.18 -21.24 -23.59
C ALA A 415 -26.66 -21.89 -22.29
N VAL A 416 -27.25 -23.02 -21.90
CA VAL A 416 -26.58 -23.97 -21.03
C VAL A 416 -25.25 -24.29 -21.72
N PRO A 417 -24.10 -24.27 -21.03
CA PRO A 417 -22.83 -24.65 -21.64
C PRO A 417 -23.01 -26.07 -22.19
N ASN A 418 -22.94 -26.23 -23.51
CA ASN A 418 -22.88 -27.53 -24.15
C ASN A 418 -21.40 -27.81 -24.44
N PRO A 419 -20.68 -28.51 -23.55
CA PRO A 419 -19.22 -28.65 -23.61
C PRO A 419 -18.76 -29.61 -24.72
N SER A 420 -19.53 -29.78 -25.80
CA SER A 420 -19.20 -30.74 -26.87
C SER A 420 -19.81 -30.43 -28.24
N CYS A 421 -20.43 -29.26 -28.46
CA CYS A 421 -21.07 -28.96 -29.75
C CYS A 421 -20.46 -27.71 -30.41
N GLU A 422 -20.01 -27.84 -31.66
CA GLU A 422 -19.43 -26.76 -32.49
C GLU A 422 -20.49 -25.75 -32.99
N MET A 423 -21.69 -25.76 -32.42
CA MET A 423 -22.87 -25.02 -32.89
C MET A 423 -23.62 -24.38 -31.72
N ALA A 424 -23.97 -23.11 -31.87
CA ALA A 424 -24.91 -22.39 -31.02
C ALA A 424 -26.24 -22.22 -31.75
N LEU A 425 -27.34 -22.42 -31.03
CA LEU A 425 -28.70 -22.32 -31.57
C LEU A 425 -29.38 -21.11 -30.95
N VAL A 426 -29.81 -20.18 -31.80
CA VAL A 426 -30.49 -18.95 -31.41
C VAL A 426 -31.93 -19.06 -31.92
N ALA A 427 -32.88 -19.21 -31.00
CA ALA A 427 -34.29 -19.13 -31.32
C ALA A 427 -34.73 -17.67 -31.36
N PHE A 428 -35.54 -17.30 -32.36
CA PHE A 428 -36.08 -15.96 -32.53
C PHE A 428 -37.49 -16.03 -33.11
N GLU A 429 -38.35 -15.08 -32.78
CA GLU A 429 -39.73 -15.03 -33.26
C GLU A 429 -39.94 -13.74 -34.05
N ILE A 430 -40.62 -13.85 -35.19
CA ILE A 430 -41.04 -12.69 -35.99
C ILE A 430 -42.56 -12.60 -36.07
N PRO A 431 -43.15 -11.40 -35.91
CA PRO A 431 -44.60 -11.24 -35.83
C PRO A 431 -45.30 -11.24 -37.21
N GLU A 432 -44.56 -10.97 -38.28
CA GLU A 432 -45.06 -10.94 -39.65
C GLU A 432 -44.03 -11.49 -40.63
N THR A 433 -44.42 -11.64 -41.91
CA THR A 433 -43.52 -12.24 -42.89
C THR A 433 -42.47 -11.24 -43.34
N GLU A 434 -41.20 -11.47 -42.98
CA GLU A 434 -40.11 -10.52 -43.22
C GLU A 434 -38.80 -11.18 -43.62
N ASP A 435 -37.91 -10.37 -44.19
CA ASP A 435 -36.50 -10.73 -44.39
C ASP A 435 -35.74 -10.52 -43.07
N VAL A 436 -35.05 -11.55 -42.58
CA VAL A 436 -34.31 -11.55 -41.32
C VAL A 436 -32.82 -11.68 -41.56
N CYS A 437 -32.03 -10.76 -41.00
CA CYS A 437 -30.58 -10.85 -40.90
C CYS A 437 -30.17 -11.13 -39.44
N ILE A 438 -29.29 -12.09 -39.21
CA ILE A 438 -28.64 -12.30 -37.91
C ILE A 438 -27.15 -12.08 -38.07
N THR A 439 -26.63 -11.03 -37.44
CA THR A 439 -25.21 -10.65 -37.45
C THR A 439 -24.57 -10.99 -36.11
N VAL A 440 -23.41 -11.64 -36.12
CA VAL A 440 -22.64 -11.97 -34.92
C VAL A 440 -21.39 -11.11 -34.87
N TYR A 441 -21.12 -10.48 -33.73
CA TYR A 441 -19.96 -9.65 -33.46
C TYR A 441 -19.08 -10.27 -32.40
N ASP A 442 -17.76 -10.09 -32.51
CA ASP A 442 -16.84 -10.32 -31.39
C ASP A 442 -16.85 -9.13 -30.41
N ILE A 443 -16.18 -9.29 -29.26
CA ILE A 443 -16.08 -8.23 -28.23
C ILE A 443 -15.35 -6.96 -28.69
N SER A 444 -14.64 -7.01 -29.83
CA SER A 444 -14.02 -5.83 -30.44
C SER A 444 -14.97 -5.10 -31.41
N GLY A 445 -16.20 -5.60 -31.59
CA GLY A 445 -17.21 -5.03 -32.47
C GLY A 445 -17.10 -5.45 -33.93
N ARG A 446 -16.25 -6.45 -34.26
CA ARG A 446 -16.08 -6.92 -35.63
C ARG A 446 -17.12 -7.99 -35.97
N VAL A 447 -17.74 -7.88 -37.14
CA VAL A 447 -18.64 -8.91 -37.68
C VAL A 447 -17.86 -10.21 -37.94
N VAL A 448 -18.35 -11.28 -37.34
CA VAL A 448 -17.80 -12.64 -37.41
C VAL A 448 -18.56 -13.48 -38.42
N THR A 449 -19.90 -13.40 -38.42
CA THR A 449 -20.76 -14.08 -39.40
C THR A 449 -22.11 -13.39 -39.54
N GLU A 450 -22.79 -13.62 -40.66
CA GLU A 450 -24.13 -13.13 -40.96
C GLU A 450 -24.99 -14.25 -41.58
N LEU A 451 -26.22 -14.40 -41.09
CA LEU A 451 -27.22 -15.34 -41.59
C LEU A 451 -28.40 -14.56 -42.13
N MET A 452 -28.71 -14.74 -43.42
CA MET A 452 -29.81 -14.07 -44.10
C MET A 452 -30.92 -15.07 -44.40
N TYR A 453 -32.14 -14.73 -44.00
CA TYR A 453 -33.34 -15.50 -44.28
C TYR A 453 -34.34 -14.60 -45.00
N SER A 454 -34.83 -15.05 -46.16
CA SER A 454 -35.77 -14.26 -46.96
C SER A 454 -37.21 -14.73 -46.75
N ALA A 455 -38.13 -13.80 -46.55
CA ALA A 455 -39.57 -14.03 -46.41
C ALA A 455 -39.92 -15.14 -45.40
N LEU A 456 -39.29 -15.10 -44.21
CA LEU A 456 -39.67 -15.99 -43.11
C LEU A 456 -41.08 -15.63 -42.69
N THR A 457 -41.98 -16.61 -42.59
CA THR A 457 -43.36 -16.38 -42.15
C THR A 457 -43.41 -16.07 -40.66
N ALA A 458 -44.44 -15.33 -40.23
CA ALA A 458 -44.71 -15.08 -38.81
C ALA A 458 -44.62 -16.38 -37.97
N GLY A 459 -43.89 -16.34 -36.86
CA GLY A 459 -43.68 -17.47 -35.95
C GLY A 459 -42.24 -17.60 -35.45
N VAL A 460 -41.99 -18.66 -34.68
CA VAL A 460 -40.69 -18.97 -34.08
C VAL A 460 -39.81 -19.72 -35.08
N HIS A 461 -38.57 -19.26 -35.20
CA HIS A 461 -37.53 -19.82 -36.04
C HIS A 461 -36.25 -20.04 -35.23
N GLU A 462 -35.37 -20.88 -35.74
CA GLU A 462 -34.08 -21.17 -35.12
C GLU A 462 -32.96 -20.91 -36.12
N ALA A 463 -31.93 -20.18 -35.69
CA ALA A 463 -30.69 -19.98 -36.42
C ALA A 463 -29.59 -20.81 -35.78
N VAL A 464 -28.90 -21.59 -36.60
CA VAL A 464 -27.72 -22.34 -36.20
C VAL A 464 -26.48 -21.54 -36.58
N ILE A 465 -25.67 -21.22 -35.57
CA ILE A 465 -24.42 -20.49 -35.71
C ILE A 465 -23.28 -21.46 -35.43
N SER A 466 -22.49 -21.80 -36.45
CA SER A 466 -21.37 -22.72 -36.36
C SER A 466 -20.02 -22.01 -36.55
N ASP A 467 -18.92 -22.75 -36.38
CA ASP A 467 -17.56 -22.35 -36.76
C ASP A 467 -16.96 -21.17 -35.96
N LEU A 468 -17.52 -20.88 -34.78
CA LEU A 468 -16.99 -19.87 -33.86
C LEU A 468 -15.83 -20.42 -33.01
N ARG A 469 -14.96 -19.51 -32.55
CA ARG A 469 -13.94 -19.82 -31.54
C ARG A 469 -14.56 -19.72 -30.14
N ALA A 470 -13.88 -20.25 -29.13
CA ALA A 470 -14.29 -19.97 -27.75
C ALA A 470 -14.17 -18.47 -27.48
N GLY A 471 -15.22 -17.87 -26.92
CA GLY A 471 -15.28 -16.43 -26.68
C GLY A 471 -16.68 -15.93 -26.37
N LEU A 472 -16.74 -14.65 -26.00
CA LEU A 472 -17.98 -13.90 -25.85
C LEU A 472 -18.31 -13.23 -27.19
N TYR A 473 -19.58 -13.30 -27.58
CA TYR A 473 -20.10 -12.74 -28.82
C TYR A 473 -21.38 -11.95 -28.54
N VAL A 474 -21.65 -10.96 -29.38
CA VAL A 474 -22.94 -10.25 -29.44
C VAL A 474 -23.65 -10.69 -30.70
N VAL A 475 -24.88 -11.15 -30.58
CA VAL A 475 -25.73 -11.51 -31.72
C VAL A 475 -26.76 -10.41 -31.89
N ARG A 476 -26.93 -9.92 -33.12
CA ARG A 476 -27.92 -8.92 -33.47
C ARG A 476 -28.82 -9.49 -34.55
N MET A 477 -30.12 -9.43 -34.34
CA MET A 477 -31.12 -9.76 -35.34
C MET A 477 -31.71 -8.47 -35.91
N GLN A 478 -31.96 -8.44 -37.20
CA GLN A 478 -32.72 -7.39 -37.88
C GLN A 478 -33.79 -8.02 -38.77
N ALA A 479 -35.04 -7.60 -38.64
CA ALA A 479 -36.16 -8.02 -39.49
C ALA A 479 -36.95 -6.79 -39.93
N GLY A 480 -36.77 -6.31 -41.17
CA GLY A 480 -37.25 -4.99 -41.58
C GLY A 480 -36.67 -3.86 -40.69
N ASP A 481 -37.55 -3.10 -40.03
CA ASP A 481 -37.18 -2.05 -39.05
C ASP A 481 -36.96 -2.59 -37.62
N PHE A 482 -37.29 -3.86 -37.36
CA PHE A 482 -37.07 -4.52 -36.06
C PHE A 482 -35.60 -4.84 -35.87
N ILE A 483 -35.02 -4.48 -34.73
CA ILE A 483 -33.65 -4.81 -34.35
C ILE A 483 -33.65 -5.32 -32.91
N ASP A 484 -33.10 -6.50 -32.68
CA ASP A 484 -32.86 -7.07 -31.35
C ASP A 484 -31.41 -7.52 -31.19
N SER A 485 -30.89 -7.57 -29.97
CA SER A 485 -29.53 -8.04 -29.70
C SER A 485 -29.40 -8.80 -28.39
N GLY A 486 -28.61 -9.87 -28.39
CA GLY A 486 -28.36 -10.73 -27.23
C GLY A 486 -26.88 -11.08 -27.07
N ARG A 487 -26.51 -11.53 -25.87
CA ARG A 487 -25.16 -12.04 -25.60
C ARG A 487 -25.12 -13.55 -25.83
N MET A 488 -24.04 -14.03 -26.44
CA MET A 488 -23.77 -15.44 -26.67
C MET A 488 -22.38 -15.80 -26.17
N ILE A 489 -22.25 -16.87 -25.40
CA ILE A 489 -20.96 -17.38 -24.92
C ILE A 489 -20.70 -18.72 -25.60
N ILE A 490 -19.56 -18.84 -26.26
CA ILE A 490 -19.04 -20.10 -26.78
C ILE A 490 -17.89 -20.55 -25.88
N VAL A 491 -18.05 -21.69 -25.25
CA VAL A 491 -16.98 -22.35 -24.48
C VAL A 491 -16.57 -23.59 -25.27
N ARG A 492 -15.29 -23.70 -25.65
CA ARG A 492 -14.76 -24.92 -26.28
C ARG A 492 -14.32 -25.93 -25.23
#